data_AF-A0A7K4ICL4-F1
#
_entry.id   AF-A0A7K4ICL4-F1
#
_cell.length_a   1.000
_cell.length_b   1.000
_cell.length_c   1.000
_cell.angle_alpha   90.00
_cell.angle_beta   90.00
_cell.angle_gamma   90.00
#
_symmetry.space_group_name_H-M   'P 1'
#
loop_
_entity.id
_entity.type
_entity.pdbx_description
1 polymer ?
#
loop_
_entity_poly.entity_id
_entity_poly.type
_entity_poly.pdbx_seq_one_letter_code
_entity_poly.pdbx_strand_id
1 'polypeptide(L)'
;MPTYNLGTLTIVQHDVKKLTDALGIPEHRFSDLVDLAKKAWEFGDTVSQSMEYIAQRVNGSELVLTLVFLGRYWEESQANK
;
A
#
# COMPACT_ATOMS: atom_id res chain seq x y z
N MET A 1 1.16 -18.40 7.74
CA MET A 1 0.88 -16.97 8.01
C MET A 1 1.38 -16.17 6.82
N PRO A 2 0.58 -15.29 6.19
CA PRO A 2 1.04 -14.54 5.02
C PRO A 2 2.03 -13.46 5.43
N THR A 3 3.14 -13.36 4.70
CA THR A 3 4.17 -12.32 4.85
C THR A 3 4.15 -11.48 3.57
N TYR A 4 3.98 -10.17 3.71
CA TYR A 4 4.00 -9.24 2.59
C TYR A 4 5.39 -8.60 2.51
N ASN A 5 6.07 -8.74 1.38
CA ASN A 5 7.36 -8.11 1.14
C ASN A 5 7.15 -6.82 0.32
N LEU A 6 7.45 -5.67 0.93
CA LEU A 6 7.29 -4.33 0.34
C LEU A 6 8.65 -3.60 0.27
N GLY A 7 9.65 -4.23 -0.34
CA GLY A 7 10.96 -3.64 -0.69
C GLY A 7 11.92 -3.36 0.48
N THR A 8 11.43 -2.99 1.67
CA THR A 8 12.19 -2.87 2.94
C THR A 8 11.29 -2.88 4.19
N LEU A 9 9.97 -2.72 4.02
CA LEU A 9 9.00 -2.80 5.11
C LEU A 9 8.43 -4.22 5.18
N THR A 10 9.00 -5.07 6.04
CA THR A 10 8.41 -6.37 6.37
C THR A 10 7.31 -6.15 7.40
N ILE A 11 6.07 -6.15 6.95
CA ILE A 11 4.93 -6.02 7.86
C ILE A 11 4.57 -7.43 8.34
N VAL A 12 5.07 -7.75 9.53
CA VAL A 12 4.75 -9.01 10.19
C VAL A 12 3.36 -8.91 10.82
N GLN A 13 2.67 -10.05 10.92
CA GLN A 13 1.28 -10.15 11.35
C GLN A 13 0.97 -9.44 12.70
N HIS A 14 1.98 -9.27 13.56
CA HIS A 14 1.88 -8.54 14.83
C HIS A 14 1.79 -7.01 14.67
N ASP A 15 2.33 -6.47 13.58
CA ASP A 15 2.31 -5.04 13.26
C ASP A 15 1.15 -4.65 12.35
N VAL A 16 0.65 -5.58 11.50
CA VAL A 16 -0.60 -5.38 10.73
C VAL A 16 -1.73 -5.00 11.67
N LYS A 17 -1.93 -5.79 12.73
CA LYS A 17 -2.99 -5.55 13.71
C LYS A 17 -2.87 -4.19 14.40
N LYS A 18 -1.66 -3.80 14.82
CA LYS A 18 -1.43 -2.48 15.45
C LYS A 18 -1.74 -1.33 14.51
N LEU A 19 -1.37 -1.47 13.23
CA LEU A 19 -1.65 -0.46 12.20
C LEU A 19 -3.15 -0.38 11.92
N THR A 20 -3.82 -1.52 11.75
CA THR A 20 -5.25 -1.55 11.47
C THR A 20 -6.07 -1.01 12.65
N ASP A 21 -5.68 -1.34 13.89
CA ASP A 21 -6.28 -0.80 15.11
C ASP A 21 -6.08 0.73 15.21
N ALA A 22 -4.86 1.23 14.95
CA ALA A 22 -4.56 2.67 15.00
C ALA A 22 -5.29 3.47 13.91
N LEU A 23 -5.52 2.87 12.75
CA LEU A 23 -6.21 3.50 11.62
C LEU A 23 -7.72 3.29 11.67
N GLY A 24 -8.23 2.50 12.62
CA GLY A 24 -9.64 2.18 12.77
C GLY A 24 -10.22 1.35 11.62
N ILE A 25 -9.39 0.55 10.94
CA ILE A 25 -9.80 -0.27 9.81
C ILE A 25 -9.78 -1.77 10.18
N PRO A 26 -10.61 -2.60 9.53
CA PRO A 26 -10.55 -4.05 9.73
C PRO A 26 -9.21 -4.65 9.27
N GLU A 27 -8.75 -5.74 9.89
CA GLU A 27 -7.47 -6.40 9.51
C GLU A 27 -7.44 -6.84 8.04
N HIS A 28 -8.54 -7.38 7.50
CA HIS A 28 -8.63 -7.78 6.08
C HIS A 28 -8.48 -6.59 5.13
N ARG A 29 -8.81 -5.38 5.59
CA ARG A 29 -8.68 -4.17 4.79
C ARG A 29 -7.23 -3.87 4.47
N PHE A 30 -6.31 -4.26 5.35
CA PHE A 30 -4.88 -4.08 5.15
C PHE A 30 -4.39 -4.70 3.84
N SER A 31 -4.72 -5.97 3.60
CA SER A 31 -4.35 -6.65 2.36
C SER A 31 -4.98 -6.00 1.13
N ASP A 32 -6.23 -5.54 1.24
CA ASP A 32 -6.89 -4.84 0.14
C ASP A 32 -6.15 -3.55 -0.26
N LEU A 33 -5.62 -2.81 0.72
CA LEU A 33 -4.85 -1.59 0.47
C LEU A 33 -3.48 -1.88 -0.15
N VAL A 34 -2.81 -2.94 0.29
CA VAL A 34 -1.55 -3.41 -0.32
C VAL A 34 -1.78 -3.79 -1.79
N ASP A 35 -2.85 -4.53 -2.07
CA ASP A 35 -3.23 -4.93 -3.42
C ASP A 35 -3.67 -3.74 -4.27
N LEU A 36 -4.37 -2.76 -3.68
CA LEU A 36 -4.77 -1.53 -4.35
C LEU A 36 -3.54 -0.71 -4.78
N ALA A 37 -2.57 -0.55 -3.89
CA ALA A 37 -1.33 0.16 -4.20
C ALA A 37 -0.54 -0.55 -5.32
N LYS A 38 -0.50 -1.89 -5.31
CA LYS A 38 0.13 -2.68 -6.38
C LYS A 38 -0.56 -2.44 -7.71
N LYS A 39 -1.90 -2.55 -7.75
CA LYS A 39 -2.69 -2.29 -8.97
C LYS A 39 -2.51 -0.86 -9.48
N ALA A 40 -2.41 0.11 -8.58
CA ALA A 40 -2.16 1.50 -8.94
C ALA A 40 -0.79 1.67 -9.62
N TRP A 41 0.25 1.04 -9.06
CA TRP A 41 1.59 1.01 -9.65
C TRP A 41 1.62 0.31 -11.02
N GLU A 42 0.87 -0.80 -11.19
CA GLU A 42 0.77 -1.51 -12.47
C GLU A 42 -0.07 -0.74 -13.51
N PHE A 43 -1.00 0.10 -13.07
CA PHE A 43 -1.94 0.82 -13.93
C PHE A 43 -1.37 2.14 -14.49
N GLY A 44 -0.67 2.91 -13.66
CA GLY A 44 -0.25 4.26 -14.03
C GLY A 44 1.07 4.29 -14.78
N ASP A 45 1.09 4.91 -15.97
CA ASP A 45 2.34 5.23 -16.68
C ASP A 45 3.15 6.31 -15.94
N THR A 46 2.50 7.03 -15.03
CA THR A 46 3.09 8.07 -14.18
C THR A 46 2.69 7.92 -12.72
N VAL A 47 3.49 8.50 -11.81
CA VAL A 47 3.15 8.60 -10.38
C VAL A 47 1.78 9.25 -10.22
N SER A 48 1.53 10.35 -10.93
CA SER A 48 0.28 11.11 -10.80
C SER A 48 -0.95 10.28 -11.17
N GLN A 49 -0.89 9.48 -12.24
CA GLN A 49 -1.97 8.57 -12.61
C GLN A 49 -2.17 7.46 -11.58
N SER A 50 -1.08 6.93 -11.01
CA SER A 50 -1.14 5.93 -9.94
C SER A 50 -1.80 6.51 -8.67
N MET A 51 -1.46 7.75 -8.31
CA MET A 51 -2.07 8.46 -7.17
C MET A 51 -3.55 8.75 -7.42
N GLU A 52 -3.91 9.18 -8.62
CA GLU A 52 -5.31 9.41 -9.01
C GLU A 52 -6.14 8.13 -8.91
N TYR A 53 -5.60 7.00 -9.40
CA TYR A 53 -6.24 5.69 -9.30
C TYR A 53 -6.60 5.34 -7.85
N ILE A 54 -5.71 5.61 -6.90
CA ILE A 54 -5.92 5.38 -5.47
C ILE A 54 -6.97 6.35 -4.91
N ALA A 55 -6.83 7.65 -5.20
CA ALA A 55 -7.70 8.71 -4.67
C ALA A 55 -9.17 8.56 -5.07
N GLN A 56 -9.44 7.90 -6.20
CA GLN A 56 -10.79 7.57 -6.64
C GLN A 56 -11.44 6.40 -5.85
N ARG A 57 -10.67 5.64 -5.08
CA ARG A 57 -11.12 4.37 -4.46
C ARG A 57 -11.07 4.38 -2.94
N VAL A 58 -10.19 5.15 -2.34
CA VAL A 58 -10.00 5.25 -0.89
C VAL A 58 -9.79 6.68 -0.45
N ASN A 59 -10.11 6.98 0.79
CA ASN A 59 -9.98 8.31 1.39
C ASN A 59 -9.41 8.21 2.82
N GLY A 60 -9.19 9.36 3.46
CA GLY A 60 -8.75 9.43 4.85
C GLY A 60 -7.46 8.66 5.13
N SER A 61 -7.46 7.88 6.21
CA SER A 61 -6.33 7.05 6.64
C SER A 61 -5.96 5.96 5.63
N GLU A 62 -6.94 5.36 4.95
CA GLU A 62 -6.71 4.36 3.91
C GLU A 62 -5.94 4.94 2.72
N LEU A 63 -6.29 6.15 2.29
CA LEU A 63 -5.59 6.86 1.21
C LEU A 63 -4.12 7.09 1.56
N VAL A 64 -3.85 7.63 2.75
CA VAL A 64 -2.48 7.90 3.20
C VAL A 64 -1.66 6.61 3.25
N LEU A 65 -2.21 5.54 3.86
CA LEU A 65 -1.51 4.26 3.94
C LEU A 65 -1.26 3.64 2.56
N THR A 66 -2.24 3.71 1.65
CA THR A 66 -2.09 3.18 0.28
C THR A 66 -1.04 3.95 -0.51
N LEU A 67 -0.94 5.27 -0.33
CA LEU A 67 0.10 6.10 -0.94
C LEU A 67 1.50 5.75 -0.40
N VAL A 68 1.61 5.42 0.89
CA VAL A 68 2.87 4.90 1.47
C VAL A 68 3.29 3.59 0.79
N PHE A 69 2.35 2.66 0.57
CA PHE A 69 2.64 1.42 -0.15
C PHE A 69 3.04 1.68 -1.62
N LEU A 70 2.35 2.60 -2.30
CA LEU A 70 2.69 3.00 -3.68
C LEU A 70 4.14 3.50 -3.76
N GLY A 71 4.55 4.35 -2.81
CA GLY A 71 5.93 4.85 -2.73
C GLY A 71 6.96 3.73 -2.61
N ARG A 72 6.64 2.64 -1.88
CA ARG A 72 7.54 1.47 -1.74
C ARG A 72 7.71 0.70 -3.04
N TYR A 73 6.62 0.44 -3.77
CA TYR A 73 6.72 -0.20 -5.09
C TYR A 73 7.56 0.63 -6.07
N TRP A 74 7.49 1.97 -5.97
CA TRP A 74 8.31 2.86 -6.77
C TRP A 74 9.80 2.77 -6.42
N GLU A 75 10.14 2.81 -5.13
CA GLU A 75 11.52 2.67 -4.64
C GLU A 75 12.14 1.33 -5.07
N GLU A 76 11.39 0.24 -4.94
CA GLU A 76 11.85 -1.10 -5.33
C GLU A 76 12.12 -1.21 -6.84
N SER A 77 11.28 -0.59 -7.67
CA SER A 77 11.48 -0.53 -9.13
C SER A 77 12.77 0.21 -9.52
N GLN A 78 13.17 1.23 -8.76
CA GLN A 78 14.43 1.94 -9.00
C GLN A 78 15.65 1.20 -8.43
N ALA A 79 15.48 0.45 -7.35
CA ALA A 79 16.56 -0.34 -6.72
C ALA A 79 16.93 -1.60 -7.54
N ASN A 80 15.99 -2.12 -8.34
CA ASN A 80 16.19 -3.28 -9.22
C ASN A 80 16.62 -2.89 -10.66
N LYS A 81 17.06 -1.65 -10.89
CA LYS A 81 17.72 -1.20 -12.13
C LYS A 81 19.22 -1.20 -11.98
#